data_AF-A0ABD5KUC9-F1
#
_entry.id   AF-A0ABD5KUC9-F1
#
_cell.length_a   1.000
_cell.length_b   1.000
_cell.length_c   1.000
_cell.angle_alpha   90.00
_cell.angle_beta   90.00
_cell.angle_gamma   90.00
#
_symmetry.space_group_name_H-M   'P 1'
#
loop_
_entity.id
_entity.type
_entity.pdbx_description
1 polymer ?
#
loop_
_entity_poly.entity_id
_entity_poly.type
_entity_poly.pdbx_seq_one_letter_code
_entity_poly.pdbx_strand_id
1 'polypeptide(L)'
;MELDLTVNSKRRYANFVKRVSESTVVWGLKSEDGWCVCESNKYEQTVAMLFWSDEAYAKQCAVEGWSHYKSASIPLEEFMDNWLYGMNDDDLLVGVNWNAKLIGLEVEPYDLLTELEDLLEKQ
;
A
#
# COMPACT_ATOMS: atom_id res chain seq x y z
N MET A 1 -4.86 -22.39 -8.67
CA MET A 1 -3.81 -21.47 -9.14
C MET A 1 -4.26 -20.01 -9.06
N GLU A 2 -5.28 -19.58 -9.80
CA GLU A 2 -5.79 -18.20 -9.70
C GLU A 2 -6.51 -17.91 -8.36
N LEU A 3 -7.28 -18.89 -7.87
CA LEU A 3 -7.97 -18.81 -6.57
C LEU A 3 -6.97 -18.58 -5.41
N ASP A 4 -5.81 -19.21 -5.47
CA ASP A 4 -4.78 -19.16 -4.43
C ASP A 4 -4.12 -17.77 -4.36
N LEU A 5 -3.92 -17.12 -5.50
CA LEU A 5 -3.35 -15.77 -5.56
C LEU A 5 -4.30 -14.75 -4.93
N THR A 6 -5.59 -14.81 -5.29
CA THR A 6 -6.62 -13.92 -4.75
C THR A 6 -6.78 -14.09 -3.23
N VAL A 7 -6.83 -15.32 -2.73
CA VAL A 7 -6.90 -15.59 -1.28
C VAL A 7 -5.67 -15.06 -0.55
N ASN A 8 -4.48 -15.28 -1.12
CA ASN A 8 -3.24 -14.77 -0.52
C ASN A 8 -3.17 -13.24 -0.51
N SER A 9 -3.61 -12.57 -1.57
CA SER A 9 -3.65 -11.11 -1.62
C SER A 9 -4.66 -10.53 -0.63
N LYS A 10 -5.86 -11.11 -0.49
CA LYS A 10 -6.83 -10.74 0.55
C LYS A 10 -6.26 -10.87 1.96
N ARG A 11 -5.51 -11.95 2.23
CA ARG A 11 -4.85 -12.15 3.53
C ARG A 11 -3.75 -11.11 3.79
N ARG A 12 -2.94 -10.76 2.78
CA ARG A 12 -1.91 -9.71 2.91
C ARG A 12 -2.50 -8.33 3.14
N TYR A 13 -3.64 -8.05 2.50
CA TYR A 13 -4.43 -6.83 2.72
C TYR A 13 -4.97 -6.76 4.16
N ALA A 14 -5.66 -7.79 4.64
CA ALA A 14 -6.15 -7.81 6.03
C ALA A 14 -5.01 -7.69 7.05
N ASN A 15 -3.86 -8.31 6.77
CA ASN A 15 -2.65 -8.16 7.58
C ASN A 15 -2.05 -6.75 7.49
N PHE A 16 -2.24 -6.02 6.38
CA PHE A 16 -1.81 -4.63 6.28
C PHE A 16 -2.59 -3.79 7.27
N VAL A 17 -3.92 -3.73 7.11
CA VAL A 17 -4.84 -2.93 7.93
C VAL A 17 -4.59 -3.18 9.41
N LYS A 18 -4.60 -4.45 9.82
CA LYS A 18 -4.34 -4.83 11.22
C LYS A 18 -2.99 -4.30 11.73
N ARG A 19 -1.90 -4.55 11.01
CA ARG A 19 -0.55 -4.24 11.49
C ARG A 19 -0.26 -2.74 11.52
N VAL A 20 -0.77 -1.98 10.55
CA VAL A 20 -0.54 -0.52 10.55
C VAL A 20 -1.35 0.14 11.66
N SER A 21 -2.56 -0.33 11.96
CA SER A 21 -3.33 0.16 13.11
C SER A 21 -2.65 -0.16 14.45
N GLU A 22 -1.97 -1.30 14.58
CA GLU A 22 -1.21 -1.64 15.80
C GLU A 22 0.13 -0.88 15.91
N SER A 23 0.83 -0.69 14.80
CA SER A 23 2.18 -0.07 14.78
C SER A 23 2.19 1.43 14.56
N THR A 24 1.05 1.99 14.15
CA THR A 24 0.84 3.40 13.75
C THR A 24 1.82 3.92 12.68
N VAL A 25 2.39 3.01 11.88
CA VAL A 25 3.37 3.33 10.83
C VAL A 25 3.06 2.54 9.56
N VAL A 26 3.11 3.25 8.43
CA VAL A 26 3.05 2.72 7.06
C VAL A 26 4.44 2.87 6.43
N TRP A 27 4.80 1.97 5.52
CA TRP A 27 6.07 2.02 4.79
C TRP A 27 5.83 2.16 3.30
N GLY A 28 6.64 2.97 2.62
CA GLY A 28 6.70 3.04 1.16
C GLY A 28 8.15 2.95 0.67
N LEU A 29 8.34 2.92 -0.66
CA LEU A 29 9.66 3.05 -1.27
C LEU A 29 9.80 4.42 -1.92
N LYS A 30 10.94 5.08 -1.65
CA LYS A 30 11.22 6.45 -2.09
C LYS A 30 12.63 6.58 -2.67
N SER A 31 12.77 7.39 -3.71
CA SER A 31 14.05 7.90 -4.24
C SER A 31 14.01 9.42 -4.41
N GLU A 32 15.02 9.96 -5.10
CA GLU A 32 15.07 11.36 -5.54
C GLU A 32 13.97 11.68 -6.57
N ASP A 33 13.50 10.68 -7.33
CA ASP A 33 12.46 10.82 -8.36
C ASP A 33 11.02 10.74 -7.81
N GLY A 34 10.87 10.41 -6.53
CA GLY A 34 9.56 10.32 -5.86
C GLY A 34 9.31 8.94 -5.22
N TRP A 35 8.03 8.59 -5.12
CA TRP A 35 7.56 7.35 -4.49
C TRP A 35 7.25 6.27 -5.53
N CYS A 36 7.29 5.00 -5.11
CA CYS A 36 6.97 3.89 -6.01
C CYS A 36 5.50 3.87 -6.43
N VAL A 37 5.32 3.92 -7.75
CA VAL A 37 4.03 3.75 -8.42
C VAL A 37 4.17 2.69 -9.51
N CYS A 38 3.11 1.93 -9.76
CA CYS A 38 3.02 1.00 -10.89
C CYS A 38 1.66 1.12 -11.56
N GLU A 39 1.52 0.52 -12.74
CA GLU A 39 0.22 0.41 -13.40
C GLU A 39 -0.75 -0.43 -12.53
N SER A 40 -2.02 -0.03 -12.54
CA SER A 40 -3.08 -0.77 -11.89
C SER A 40 -3.25 -2.15 -12.53
N ASN A 41 -3.45 -3.18 -11.70
CA ASN A 41 -3.74 -4.53 -12.16
C ASN A 41 -5.20 -4.71 -12.61
N LYS A 42 -6.11 -3.80 -12.24
CA LYS A 42 -7.55 -3.89 -12.51
C LYS A 42 -8.05 -2.90 -13.57
N TYR A 43 -7.48 -1.70 -13.62
CA TYR A 43 -7.98 -0.61 -14.45
C TYR A 43 -6.90 -0.13 -15.42
N GLU A 44 -7.24 -0.16 -16.71
CA GLU A 44 -6.36 0.39 -17.74
C GLU A 44 -6.23 1.91 -17.55
N GLN A 45 -5.01 2.44 -17.68
CA GLN A 45 -4.67 3.87 -17.56
C GLN A 45 -4.74 4.46 -16.14
N THR A 46 -4.96 3.64 -15.10
CA THR A 46 -4.82 4.06 -13.70
C THR A 46 -3.48 3.58 -13.14
N VAL A 47 -2.93 4.31 -12.18
CA VAL A 47 -1.71 3.89 -11.47
C VAL A 47 -2.01 3.68 -9.99
N ALA A 48 -1.28 2.74 -9.40
CA ALA A 48 -1.35 2.40 -7.99
C ALA A 48 -0.06 2.83 -7.30
N MET A 49 -0.18 3.48 -6.15
CA MET A 49 0.94 3.72 -5.26
C MET A 49 1.05 2.59 -4.24
N LEU A 50 2.26 2.11 -3.98
CA LEU A 50 2.48 0.91 -3.17
C LEU A 50 2.93 1.23 -1.74
N PHE A 51 2.30 0.54 -0.78
CA PHE A 51 2.59 0.68 0.65
C PHE A 51 2.63 -0.67 1.35
N TRP A 52 3.35 -0.73 2.47
CA TRP A 52 3.60 -1.94 3.24
C TRP A 52 3.45 -1.70 4.74
N SER A 53 3.06 -2.75 5.47
CA SER A 53 2.91 -2.71 6.93
C SER A 53 4.18 -3.10 7.69
N ASP A 54 5.32 -3.20 7.00
CA ASP A 54 6.63 -3.51 7.56
C ASP A 54 7.75 -3.01 6.65
N GLU A 55 8.82 -2.49 7.23
CA GLU A 55 10.01 -2.04 6.50
C GLU A 55 10.62 -3.17 5.65
N ALA A 56 10.71 -4.39 6.19
CA ALA A 56 11.30 -5.52 5.50
C ALA A 56 10.47 -5.96 4.28
N TYR A 57 9.16 -5.73 4.28
CA TYR A 57 8.31 -5.99 3.13
C TYR A 57 8.55 -4.97 2.01
N ALA A 58 8.65 -3.68 2.36
CA ALA A 58 9.03 -2.64 1.42
C ALA A 58 10.42 -2.92 0.81
N LYS A 59 11.44 -3.20 1.65
CA LYS A 59 12.81 -3.52 1.20
C LYS A 59 12.88 -4.70 0.23
N GLN A 60 12.06 -5.74 0.42
CA GLN A 60 12.00 -6.88 -0.51
C GLN A 60 11.49 -6.50 -1.90
N CYS A 61 10.74 -5.40 -2.02
CA CYS A 61 10.21 -4.90 -3.29
C CYS A 61 11.13 -3.86 -3.94
N ALA A 62 12.21 -3.44 -3.28
CA ALA A 62 13.25 -2.59 -3.87
C ALA A 62 14.15 -3.41 -4.82
N VAL A 63 13.55 -3.89 -5.91
CA VAL A 63 14.18 -4.71 -6.95
C VAL A 63 13.88 -4.13 -8.32
N GLU A 64 14.61 -4.56 -9.34
CA GLU A 64 14.42 -4.11 -10.73
C GLU A 64 14.39 -2.57 -10.84
N GLY A 65 13.29 -2.00 -11.32
CA GLY A 65 13.09 -0.55 -11.47
C GLY A 65 13.18 0.24 -10.16
N TRP A 66 12.97 -0.41 -9.01
CA TRP A 66 13.05 0.21 -7.68
C TRP A 66 14.29 -0.23 -6.89
N SER A 67 15.28 -0.83 -7.53
CA SER A 67 16.51 -1.32 -6.88
C SER A 67 17.31 -0.25 -6.14
N HIS A 68 17.16 1.02 -6.51
CA HIS A 68 17.81 2.17 -5.88
C HIS A 68 16.89 2.92 -4.90
N TYR A 69 15.63 2.50 -4.77
CA TYR A 69 14.68 3.10 -3.82
C TYR A 69 14.99 2.61 -2.41
N LYS A 70 14.69 3.44 -1.42
CA LYS A 70 14.85 3.12 0.01
C LYS A 70 13.49 3.09 0.69
N SER A 71 13.35 2.20 1.68
CA SER A 71 12.18 2.18 2.54
C SER A 71 12.09 3.47 3.35
N ALA A 72 10.91 4.08 3.37
CA ALA A 72 10.61 5.27 4.15
C ALA A 72 9.33 5.03 4.96
N SER A 73 9.36 5.40 6.24
CA SER A 73 8.21 5.34 7.13
C SER A 73 7.33 6.59 6.98
N ILE A 74 6.03 6.39 7.05
CA ILE A 74 4.99 7.41 7.05
C ILE A 74 4.14 7.15 8.30
N PRO A 75 3.95 8.14 9.21
CA PRO A 75 3.02 8.00 10.32
C PRO A 75 1.61 7.65 9.81
N LEU A 76 0.89 6.75 10.48
CA LEU A 76 -0.44 6.32 10.04
C LEU A 76 -1.41 7.51 9.93
N GLU A 77 -1.37 8.44 10.88
CA GLU A 77 -2.17 9.67 10.86
C GLU A 77 -1.88 10.51 9.60
N GLU A 78 -0.59 10.73 9.28
CA GLU A 78 -0.21 11.44 8.06
C GLU A 78 -0.68 10.69 6.81
N PHE A 79 -0.54 9.37 6.80
CA PHE A 79 -1.01 8.53 5.70
C PHE A 79 -2.52 8.67 5.49
N MET A 80 -3.30 8.63 6.56
CA MET A 80 -4.75 8.78 6.48
C MET A 80 -5.15 10.19 6.05
N ASP A 81 -4.62 11.23 6.70
CA ASP A 81 -5.10 12.61 6.55
C ASP A 81 -4.55 13.34 5.33
N ASN A 82 -3.38 12.95 4.83
CA ASN A 82 -2.75 13.61 3.69
C ASN A 82 -2.64 12.69 2.48
N TRP A 83 -2.15 11.47 2.67
CA TRP A 83 -1.86 10.57 1.55
C TRP A 83 -3.13 10.01 0.92
N LEU A 84 -4.02 9.40 1.71
CA LEU A 84 -5.23 8.79 1.16
C LEU A 84 -6.16 9.83 0.53
N TYR A 85 -6.30 11.01 1.14
CA TYR A 85 -7.06 12.11 0.55
C TYR A 85 -6.44 12.61 -0.76
N GLY A 86 -5.13 12.92 -0.77
CA GLY A 86 -4.47 13.42 -1.99
C GLY A 86 -4.48 12.39 -3.12
N MET A 87 -4.29 11.11 -2.80
CA MET A 87 -4.38 10.02 -3.78
C MET A 87 -5.78 9.90 -4.38
N ASN A 88 -6.83 10.10 -3.57
CA ASN A 88 -8.19 10.07 -4.07
C ASN A 88 -8.46 11.23 -5.04
N ASP A 89 -7.95 12.43 -4.72
CA ASP A 89 -8.07 13.60 -5.60
C ASP A 89 -7.29 13.46 -6.91
N ASP A 90 -6.19 12.69 -6.90
CA ASP A 90 -5.34 12.40 -8.06
C ASP A 90 -5.80 11.15 -8.86
N ASP A 91 -6.97 10.57 -8.55
CA ASP A 91 -7.50 9.33 -9.15
C ASP A 91 -6.51 8.13 -9.09
N LEU A 92 -5.77 8.03 -7.97
CA LEU A 92 -4.80 6.97 -7.72
C LEU A 92 -5.35 5.84 -6.86
N LEU A 93 -4.90 4.62 -7.11
CA LEU A 93 -5.22 3.47 -6.26
C LEU A 93 -4.15 3.23 -5.20
N VAL A 94 -4.54 2.56 -4.12
CA VAL A 94 -3.61 2.12 -3.07
C VAL A 94 -3.35 0.63 -3.19
N GLY A 95 -2.11 0.24 -3.47
CA GLY A 95 -1.66 -1.15 -3.47
C GLY A 95 -0.96 -1.50 -2.16
N VAL A 96 -1.56 -2.36 -1.33
CA VAL A 96 -1.00 -2.66 0.02
C VAL A 96 -0.43 -4.07 0.15
N ASN A 97 0.75 -4.18 0.77
CA ASN A 97 1.47 -5.44 1.00
C ASN A 97 1.62 -6.30 -0.27
N TRP A 98 1.92 -5.63 -1.39
CA TRP A 98 2.30 -6.31 -2.62
C TRP A 98 3.63 -7.03 -2.42
N ASN A 99 3.81 -8.17 -3.10
CA ASN A 99 5.10 -8.87 -3.08
C ASN A 99 6.01 -8.36 -4.22
N ALA A 100 7.27 -8.80 -4.22
CA ALA A 100 8.25 -8.42 -5.25
C ALA A 100 7.89 -8.82 -6.68
N LYS A 101 6.81 -9.60 -6.89
CA LYS A 101 6.26 -9.93 -8.22
C LYS A 101 5.09 -9.03 -8.61
N LEU A 102 4.87 -7.93 -7.89
CA LEU A 102 3.75 -7.01 -8.06
C LEU A 102 2.36 -7.66 -7.93
N ILE A 103 2.27 -8.71 -7.11
CA ILE A 103 1.01 -9.38 -6.83
C ILE A 103 0.47 -8.88 -5.49
N GLY A 104 -0.72 -8.29 -5.51
CA GLY A 104 -1.43 -7.84 -4.32
C GLY A 104 -2.83 -7.35 -4.64
N LEU A 105 -3.48 -6.72 -3.65
CA LEU A 105 -4.75 -6.02 -3.86
C LEU A 105 -4.50 -4.53 -3.97
N GLU A 106 -5.17 -3.92 -4.92
CA GLU A 106 -5.40 -2.48 -4.99
C GLU A 106 -6.85 -2.16 -4.67
N VAL A 107 -7.04 -1.05 -3.96
CA VAL A 107 -8.32 -0.53 -3.49
C VAL A 107 -8.37 0.98 -3.68
N GLU A 108 -9.56 1.53 -3.63
CA GLU A 108 -9.75 2.98 -3.59
C GLU A 108 -9.18 3.54 -2.27
N PRO A 109 -8.54 4.72 -2.28
CA PRO A 109 -7.99 5.31 -1.06
C PRO A 109 -9.05 5.54 0.03
N TYR A 110 -10.26 5.96 -0.37
CA TYR A 110 -11.37 6.20 0.56
C TYR A 110 -11.86 4.90 1.23
N ASP A 111 -11.90 3.79 0.49
CA ASP A 111 -12.27 2.48 1.06
C ASP A 111 -11.28 2.05 2.15
N LEU A 112 -9.98 2.22 1.89
CA LEU A 112 -8.93 1.91 2.86
C LEU A 112 -8.99 2.85 4.08
N LEU A 113 -9.25 4.14 3.86
CA LEU A 113 -9.39 5.13 4.93
C LEU A 113 -10.52 4.72 5.88
N THR A 114 -11.72 4.48 5.34
CA THR A 114 -12.88 4.06 6.14
C THR A 114 -12.58 2.77 6.91
N GLU A 115 -11.92 1.78 6.30
CA GLU A 115 -11.58 0.53 7.01
C GLU A 115 -10.59 0.74 8.17
N LEU A 116 -9.62 1.65 8.00
CA LEU A 116 -8.66 2.00 9.04
C LEU A 116 -9.33 2.76 10.19
N GLU A 117 -10.18 3.75 9.89
CA GLU A 117 -10.99 4.48 10.88
C GLU A 117 -11.85 3.51 11.70
N ASP A 118 -12.62 2.67 11.00
CA ASP A 118 -13.49 1.66 11.60
C ASP A 118 -12.74 0.71 12.55
N LEU A 119 -11.50 0.35 12.20
CA LEU A 119 -10.69 -0.53 13.01
C LEU A 119 -10.10 0.18 14.22
N LEU A 120 -9.68 1.44 14.08
CA LEU A 120 -9.12 2.25 15.15
C LEU A 120 -10.18 2.64 16.20
N GLU A 121 -11.42 2.87 15.80
CA GLU A 121 -12.54 3.13 16.72
C GLU A 121 -12.93 1.91 17.58
N LYS A 122 -12.63 0.69 17.10
CA LYS A 122 -12.99 -0.57 17.77
C LYS A 122 -11.92 -1.08 18.75
N GLN A 123 -10.81 -0.37 18.91
CA GLN A 123 -9.72 -0.70 19.84
C GLN A 123 -9.92 -0.03 21.20
#